data_AF-A0A2A4NVH3-F1
#
_entry.id   AF-A0A2A4NVH3-F1
#
_cell.length_a   1.000
_cell.length_b   1.000
_cell.length_c   1.000
_cell.angle_alpha   90.00
_cell.angle_beta   90.00
_cell.angle_gamma   90.00
#
_symmetry.space_group_name_H-M   'P 1'
#
loop_
_entity.id
_entity.type
_entity.pdbx_description
1 polymer ?
#
loop_
_entity_poly.entity_id
_entity_poly.type
_entity_poly.pdbx_seq_one_letter_code
_entity_poly.pdbx_strand_id
1 'polypeptide(L)'
;MKDDLDKMFDNLKGSFDTEEPTIGHFHRFEQKLSKQSSSKKNNRHWVPLLSIAAMIMIMLGIWIGMEYKKSSIGLELATVSPKMHETQDYFTTVIKREMEIIGGQRSPETNKMINDSFIQLTSLESHYNHLKLELGESSQDQRIIFAMVRNFQLRIEVLENLLLQLEQQQKFKNNSHEISI
;
A
#
# COMPACT_ATOMS: atom_id res chain seq x y z
N MET A 1 -15.47 -37.78 72.58
CA MET A 1 -14.61 -37.02 71.64
C MET A 1 -14.58 -35.52 71.96
N LYS A 2 -15.70 -34.89 72.39
CA LYS A 2 -15.70 -33.50 72.87
C LYS A 2 -14.86 -33.32 74.15
N ASP A 3 -15.01 -34.26 75.10
CA ASP A 3 -14.28 -34.31 76.36
C ASP A 3 -12.74 -34.38 76.24
N ASP A 4 -12.21 -34.77 75.07
CA ASP A 4 -10.76 -34.91 74.88
C ASP A 4 -10.12 -33.58 74.47
N LEU A 5 -10.79 -32.81 73.61
CA LEU A 5 -10.38 -31.44 73.26
C LEU A 5 -10.48 -30.50 74.46
N ASP A 6 -11.56 -30.61 75.24
CA ASP A 6 -11.74 -29.77 76.44
C ASP A 6 -10.60 -30.03 77.44
N LYS A 7 -10.20 -31.30 77.63
CA LYS A 7 -9.02 -31.66 78.44
C LYS A 7 -7.70 -31.14 77.87
N MET A 8 -7.51 -31.17 76.55
CA MET A 8 -6.30 -30.62 75.92
C MET A 8 -6.19 -29.11 76.16
N PHE A 9 -7.30 -28.37 76.02
CA PHE A 9 -7.31 -26.93 76.29
C PHE A 9 -7.14 -26.61 77.77
N ASP A 10 -7.74 -27.39 78.67
CA ASP A 10 -7.55 -27.22 80.12
C ASP A 10 -6.10 -27.49 80.54
N ASN A 11 -5.42 -28.49 79.94
CA ASN A 11 -4.00 -28.78 80.20
C ASN A 11 -3.05 -27.70 79.64
N LEU A 12 -3.46 -26.97 78.60
CA LEU A 12 -2.69 -25.89 77.98
C LEU A 12 -3.06 -24.50 78.54
N LYS A 13 -4.03 -24.45 79.45
CA LYS A 13 -4.50 -23.21 80.07
C LYS A 13 -3.39 -22.64 80.95
N GLY A 14 -2.75 -21.58 80.47
CA GLY A 14 -1.60 -20.92 81.11
C GLY A 14 -0.24 -21.20 80.46
N SER A 15 -0.14 -22.05 79.43
CA SER A 15 1.11 -22.24 78.67
C SER A 15 1.26 -21.31 77.45
N PHE A 16 0.21 -20.55 77.12
CA PHE A 16 0.21 -19.65 75.95
C PHE A 16 0.74 -18.25 76.26
N ASP A 17 0.71 -17.83 77.52
CA ASP A 17 1.13 -16.50 77.98
C ASP A 17 2.60 -16.50 78.40
N THR A 18 3.47 -17.15 77.63
CA THR A 18 4.90 -17.29 77.96
C THR A 18 5.76 -16.14 77.43
N GLU A 19 5.33 -15.48 76.36
CA GLU A 19 6.09 -14.40 75.71
C GLU A 19 5.15 -13.34 75.12
N GLU A 20 5.51 -12.07 75.29
CA GLU A 20 4.82 -10.95 74.63
C GLU A 20 5.51 -10.58 73.31
N PRO A 21 4.77 -10.12 72.28
CA PRO A 21 5.37 -9.64 71.05
C PRO A 21 6.34 -8.49 71.31
N THR A 22 7.45 -8.44 70.56
CA THR A 22 8.39 -7.32 70.66
C THR A 22 7.70 -5.98 70.39
N ILE A 23 8.14 -4.94 71.10
CA ILE A 23 7.62 -3.57 70.95
C ILE A 23 7.62 -3.18 69.47
N GLY A 24 6.47 -2.67 69.00
CA GLY A 24 6.28 -2.28 67.60
C GLY A 24 5.77 -3.40 66.67
N HIS A 25 5.48 -4.61 67.18
CA HIS A 25 4.85 -5.68 66.40
C HIS A 25 3.60 -5.21 65.66
N PHE A 26 2.67 -4.53 66.35
CA PHE A 26 1.42 -4.04 65.77
C PHE A 26 1.66 -3.08 64.60
N HIS A 27 2.61 -2.15 64.76
CA HIS A 27 2.98 -1.21 63.70
C HIS A 27 3.58 -1.91 62.47
N ARG A 28 4.44 -2.93 62.67
CA ARG A 28 4.96 -3.73 61.54
C ARG A 28 3.86 -4.53 60.85
N PHE A 29 2.90 -5.05 61.62
CA PHE A 29 1.75 -5.79 61.09
C PHE A 29 0.86 -4.87 60.25
N GLU A 30 0.53 -3.69 60.75
CA GLU A 30 -0.22 -2.66 60.04
C GLU A 30 0.49 -2.19 58.76
N GLN A 31 1.81 -2.01 58.81
CA GLN A 31 2.61 -1.70 57.61
C GLN A 31 2.56 -2.82 56.56
N LYS A 32 2.57 -4.09 56.98
CA LYS A 32 2.44 -5.22 56.04
C LYS A 32 1.04 -5.28 55.44
N LEU A 33 0.01 -5.05 56.25
CA LEU A 33 -1.40 -5.06 55.82
C LEU A 33 -1.69 -3.92 54.82
N SER A 34 -1.23 -2.71 55.11
CA SER A 34 -1.39 -1.55 54.23
C SER A 34 -0.64 -1.72 52.90
N LYS A 35 0.59 -2.24 52.91
CA LYS A 35 1.36 -2.53 51.68
C LYS A 35 0.67 -3.52 50.76
N GLN A 36 -0.06 -4.49 51.30
CA GLN A 36 -0.79 -5.48 50.51
C GLN A 36 -2.05 -4.92 49.83
N SER A 37 -2.57 -3.78 50.30
CA SER A 37 -3.72 -3.09 49.68
C SER A 37 -3.35 -2.18 48.50
N SER A 38 -2.06 -1.86 48.33
CA SER A 38 -1.58 -0.98 47.25
C SER A 38 -1.28 -1.74 45.96
N SER A 39 -2.33 -2.27 45.32
CA SER A 39 -2.25 -2.57 43.89
C SER A 39 -1.98 -1.24 43.16
N LYS A 40 -0.81 -1.10 42.54
CA LYS A 40 -0.52 0.03 41.65
C LYS A 40 -1.56 0.00 40.53
N LYS A 41 -2.58 0.85 40.63
CA LYS A 41 -3.50 1.16 39.53
C LYS A 41 -2.66 1.73 38.39
N ASN A 42 -2.34 0.90 37.42
CA ASN A 42 -1.72 1.34 36.18
C ASN A 42 -2.74 2.22 35.46
N ASN A 43 -2.60 3.54 35.58
CA ASN A 43 -3.51 4.51 34.99
C ASN A 43 -3.25 4.63 33.47
N ARG A 44 -3.51 3.53 32.75
CA ARG A 44 -3.39 3.45 31.29
C ARG A 44 -4.65 3.96 30.57
N HIS A 45 -5.43 4.83 31.22
CA HIS A 45 -6.64 5.43 30.68
C HIS A 45 -6.39 6.54 29.64
N TRP A 46 -5.12 6.95 29.44
CA TRP A 46 -4.73 7.94 28.42
C TRP A 46 -4.39 7.32 27.05
N VAL A 47 -4.18 6.01 27.00
CA VAL A 47 -3.89 5.29 25.75
C VAL A 47 -5.09 5.26 24.77
N PRO A 48 -6.36 5.10 25.19
CA PRO A 48 -7.48 5.13 24.24
C PRO A 48 -7.76 6.53 23.65
N LEU A 49 -7.40 7.62 24.33
CA LEU A 49 -7.57 8.98 23.79
C LEU A 49 -6.55 9.31 22.69
N LEU A 50 -5.32 8.81 22.83
CA LEU A 50 -4.29 8.97 21.80
C LEU A 50 -4.61 8.15 20.53
N SER A 51 -5.22 6.97 20.67
CA SER A 51 -5.62 6.16 19.50
C SER A 51 -6.72 6.79 18.66
N ILE A 52 -7.64 7.55 19.28
CA ILE A 52 -8.72 8.23 18.56
C ILE A 52 -8.17 9.39 17.72
N ALA A 53 -7.25 10.19 18.29
CA ALA A 53 -6.61 11.29 17.56
C ALA A 53 -5.81 10.79 16.34
N ALA A 54 -5.08 9.67 16.49
CA ALA A 54 -4.34 9.06 15.38
C ALA A 54 -5.29 8.62 14.25
N MET A 55 -6.47 8.08 14.58
CA MET A 55 -7.45 7.65 13.59
C MET A 55 -8.04 8.82 12.80
N ILE A 56 -8.32 9.94 13.47
CA ILE A 56 -8.77 11.18 12.84
C ILE A 56 -7.67 11.75 11.93
N MET A 57 -6.41 11.76 12.38
CA MET A 57 -5.26 12.19 11.58
C MET A 57 -5.05 11.32 10.33
N ILE A 58 -5.21 10.00 10.44
CA ILE A 58 -5.14 9.08 9.30
C ILE A 58 -6.29 9.34 8.33
N MET A 59 -7.52 9.52 8.83
CA MET A 59 -8.68 9.85 7.98
C MET A 59 -8.49 11.17 7.25
N LEU A 60 -8.04 12.21 7.95
CA LEU A 60 -7.73 13.51 7.36
C LEU A 60 -6.56 13.41 6.37
N GLY A 61 -5.52 12.64 6.69
CA GLY A 61 -4.39 12.39 5.79
C GLY A 61 -4.80 11.67 4.51
N ILE A 62 -5.68 10.67 4.61
CA ILE A 62 -6.26 9.97 3.45
C ILE A 62 -7.16 10.93 2.65
N TRP A 63 -8.01 11.71 3.31
CA TRP A 63 -8.91 12.68 2.67
C TRP A 63 -8.12 13.75 1.89
N ILE A 64 -7.16 14.39 2.56
CA ILE A 64 -6.26 15.38 1.97
C ILE A 64 -5.44 14.75 0.84
N GLY A 65 -4.92 13.53 1.03
CA GLY A 65 -4.19 12.78 0.00
C GLY A 65 -5.03 12.45 -1.24
N MET A 66 -6.33 12.19 -1.09
CA MET A 66 -7.25 11.99 -2.21
C MET A 66 -7.54 13.29 -2.95
N GLU A 67 -7.72 14.41 -2.25
CA GLU A 67 -7.93 15.73 -2.88
C GLU A 67 -6.68 16.21 -3.65
N TYR A 68 -5.47 15.98 -3.14
CA TYR A 68 -4.24 16.27 -3.89
C TYR A 68 -4.13 15.46 -5.18
N LYS A 69 -4.57 14.19 -5.18
CA LYS A 69 -4.64 13.39 -6.43
C LYS A 69 -5.66 13.96 -7.41
N LYS A 70 -6.80 14.46 -6.91
CA LYS A 70 -7.87 15.01 -7.74
C LYS A 70 -7.42 16.28 -8.49
N SER A 71 -6.59 17.11 -7.87
CA SER A 71 -5.99 18.29 -8.53
C SER A 71 -4.95 17.94 -9.60
N SER A 72 -4.52 16.67 -9.69
CA SER A 72 -3.61 16.15 -10.73
C SER A 72 -4.31 15.33 -11.81
N ILE A 73 -5.65 15.25 -11.81
CA ILE A 73 -6.40 14.61 -12.88
C ILE A 73 -6.51 15.65 -14.01
N GLY A 74 -5.51 15.64 -14.90
CA GLY A 74 -5.52 16.45 -16.11
C GLY A 74 -6.73 16.14 -17.00
N LEU A 75 -7.03 17.07 -17.92
CA LEU A 75 -8.15 16.95 -18.82
C LEU A 75 -7.88 15.87 -19.88
N GLU A 76 -8.85 14.99 -20.09
CA GLU A 76 -8.74 13.96 -21.13
C GLU A 76 -9.09 14.51 -22.50
N LEU A 77 -8.44 13.96 -23.53
CA LEU A 77 -8.77 14.26 -24.92
C LEU A 77 -10.25 13.97 -25.20
N ALA A 78 -10.80 12.94 -24.55
CA ALA A 78 -12.21 12.55 -24.64
C ALA A 78 -13.22 13.63 -24.23
N THR A 79 -12.81 14.63 -23.45
CA THR A 79 -13.70 15.72 -23.00
C THR A 79 -13.81 16.87 -24.00
N VAL A 80 -12.95 16.91 -25.02
CA VAL A 80 -12.89 18.02 -26.01
C VAL A 80 -14.06 17.94 -26.99
N SER A 81 -14.35 16.76 -27.52
CA SER A 81 -15.47 16.53 -28.43
C SER A 81 -15.81 15.04 -28.52
N PRO A 82 -17.02 14.68 -29.02
CA PRO A 82 -17.38 13.28 -29.25
C PRO A 82 -16.39 12.54 -30.16
N LYS A 83 -15.84 13.22 -31.18
CA LYS A 83 -14.87 12.59 -32.08
C LYS A 83 -13.52 12.35 -31.41
N MET A 84 -13.11 13.24 -30.52
CA MET A 84 -11.88 13.09 -29.74
C MET A 84 -12.01 12.00 -28.66
N HIS A 85 -13.21 11.80 -28.12
CA HIS A 85 -13.53 10.64 -27.28
C HIS A 85 -13.33 9.34 -28.04
N GLU A 86 -13.99 9.19 -29.19
CA GLU A 86 -13.86 8.01 -30.04
C GLU A 86 -12.39 7.74 -30.42
N THR A 87 -11.63 8.81 -30.68
CA THR A 87 -10.20 8.74 -31.00
C THR A 87 -9.39 8.18 -29.82
N GLN A 88 -9.59 8.71 -28.61
CA GLN A 88 -8.90 8.25 -27.40
C GLN A 88 -9.22 6.77 -27.13
N ASP A 89 -10.50 6.39 -27.18
CA ASP A 89 -10.95 5.03 -26.92
C ASP A 89 -10.37 4.03 -27.93
N TYR A 90 -10.44 4.39 -29.21
CA TYR A 90 -9.91 3.56 -30.29
C TYR A 90 -8.41 3.29 -30.10
N PHE A 91 -7.60 4.36 -29.98
CA PHE A 91 -6.15 4.19 -29.88
C PHE A 91 -5.73 3.50 -28.58
N THR A 92 -6.37 3.81 -27.45
CA THR A 92 -6.07 3.14 -26.18
C THR A 92 -6.36 1.64 -26.28
N THR A 93 -7.47 1.26 -26.91
CA THR A 93 -7.84 -0.14 -27.12
C THR A 93 -6.84 -0.86 -28.03
N VAL A 94 -6.48 -0.24 -29.16
CA VAL A 94 -5.51 -0.81 -30.12
C VAL A 94 -4.14 -0.98 -29.47
N ILE A 95 -3.60 0.08 -28.84
CA ILE A 95 -2.29 0.03 -28.17
C ILE A 95 -2.26 -1.08 -27.12
N LYS A 96 -3.30 -1.18 -26.29
CA LYS A 96 -3.37 -2.23 -25.27
C LYS A 96 -3.35 -3.62 -25.88
N ARG A 97 -4.19 -3.87 -26.90
CA ARG A 97 -4.25 -5.15 -27.60
C ARG A 97 -2.89 -5.52 -28.20
N GLU A 98 -2.25 -4.59 -28.90
CA GLU A 98 -0.96 -4.86 -29.55
C GLU A 98 0.15 -5.14 -28.54
N MET A 99 0.18 -4.41 -27.42
CA MET A 99 1.12 -4.72 -26.33
C MET A 99 0.90 -6.13 -25.75
N GLU A 100 -0.36 -6.57 -25.61
CA GLU A 100 -0.68 -7.93 -25.14
C GLU A 100 -0.18 -8.99 -26.14
N ILE A 101 -0.42 -8.79 -27.44
CA ILE A 101 0.04 -9.69 -28.52
C ILE A 101 1.57 -9.77 -28.53
N ILE A 102 2.25 -8.63 -28.55
CA ILE A 102 3.72 -8.55 -28.55
C ILE A 102 4.31 -9.13 -27.26
N GLY A 103 3.68 -8.89 -26.11
CA GLY A 103 4.08 -9.46 -24.83
C GLY A 103 4.09 -11.00 -24.85
N GLY A 104 3.19 -11.61 -25.62
CA GLY A 104 3.14 -13.07 -25.83
C GLY A 104 4.29 -13.63 -26.68
N GLN A 105 5.05 -12.78 -27.39
CA GLN A 105 6.17 -13.19 -28.26
C GLN A 105 7.54 -13.15 -27.56
N ARG A 106 7.56 -13.02 -26.23
CA ARG A 106 8.80 -12.97 -25.44
C ARG A 106 9.55 -14.30 -25.48
N SER A 107 10.82 -14.25 -25.87
CA SER A 107 11.80 -15.33 -25.83
C SER A 107 13.17 -14.76 -25.41
N PRO A 108 14.19 -15.59 -25.08
CA PRO A 108 15.54 -15.09 -24.77
C PRO A 108 16.10 -14.12 -25.82
N GLU A 109 15.76 -14.32 -27.09
CA GLU A 109 16.22 -13.54 -28.24
C GLU A 109 15.43 -12.23 -28.41
N THR A 110 14.11 -12.24 -28.19
CA THR A 110 13.24 -11.08 -28.40
C THR A 110 13.07 -10.20 -27.16
N ASN A 111 13.41 -10.71 -25.98
CA ASN A 111 13.12 -10.05 -24.70
C ASN A 111 13.70 -8.63 -24.60
N LYS A 112 14.93 -8.43 -25.13
CA LYS A 112 15.61 -7.14 -25.08
C LYS A 112 14.86 -6.07 -25.88
N MET A 113 14.57 -6.34 -27.17
CA MET A 113 13.89 -5.36 -28.04
C MET A 113 12.46 -5.05 -27.56
N ILE A 114 11.75 -6.05 -27.03
CA ILE A 114 10.42 -5.86 -26.46
C ILE A 114 10.50 -4.95 -25.22
N ASN A 115 11.44 -5.20 -24.31
CA ASN A 115 11.63 -4.36 -23.13
C ASN A 115 12.02 -2.92 -23.50
N ASP A 116 12.99 -2.75 -24.40
CA ASP A 116 13.45 -1.43 -24.83
C ASP A 116 12.29 -0.62 -25.45
N SER A 117 11.41 -1.26 -26.22
CA SER A 117 10.22 -0.62 -26.81
C SER A 117 9.14 -0.33 -25.77
N PHE A 118 8.90 -1.23 -24.81
CA PHE A 118 7.93 -1.00 -23.74
C PHE A 118 8.35 0.15 -22.81
N ILE A 119 9.66 0.34 -22.61
CA ILE A 119 10.20 1.52 -21.91
C ILE A 119 9.88 2.80 -22.71
N GLN A 120 10.06 2.80 -24.03
CA GLN A 120 9.70 3.95 -24.88
C GLN A 120 8.20 4.25 -24.82
N LEU A 121 7.34 3.23 -24.87
CA LEU A 121 5.89 3.38 -24.70
C LEU A 121 5.52 3.98 -23.34
N THR A 122 6.22 3.57 -22.28
CA THR A 122 6.03 4.12 -20.93
C THR A 122 6.43 5.59 -20.86
N SER A 123 7.52 5.99 -21.53
CA SER A 123 7.91 7.40 -21.63
C SER A 123 6.87 8.22 -22.39
N LEU A 124 6.36 7.71 -23.51
CA LEU A 124 5.30 8.37 -24.28
C LEU A 124 4.00 8.51 -23.47
N GLU A 125 3.61 7.48 -22.71
CA GLU A 125 2.47 7.55 -21.78
C GLU A 125 2.67 8.62 -20.71
N SER A 126 3.87 8.73 -20.14
CA SER A 126 4.20 9.81 -19.20
C SER A 126 4.03 11.20 -19.83
N HIS A 127 4.52 11.39 -21.06
CA HIS A 127 4.31 12.64 -21.80
C HIS A 127 2.84 12.92 -22.07
N TYR A 128 2.03 11.90 -22.41
CA TYR A 128 0.59 12.05 -22.58
C TYR A 128 -0.08 12.54 -21.29
N ASN A 129 0.29 11.97 -20.14
CA ASN A 129 -0.24 12.41 -18.85
C ASN A 129 0.15 13.86 -18.51
N HIS A 130 1.33 14.32 -18.94
CA HIS A 130 1.69 15.73 -18.83
C HIS A 130 0.81 16.62 -19.72
N LEU A 131 0.60 16.22 -20.98
CA LEU A 131 -0.29 16.94 -21.91
C LEU A 131 -1.73 17.03 -21.39
N LYS A 132 -2.23 16.01 -20.66
CA LYS A 132 -3.53 16.08 -19.98
C LYS A 132 -3.58 17.23 -18.98
N LEU A 133 -2.53 17.42 -18.19
CA LEU A 133 -2.45 18.52 -17.22
C LEU A 133 -2.44 19.87 -17.95
N GLU A 134 -1.57 20.03 -18.95
CA GLU A 134 -1.48 21.27 -19.74
C GLU A 134 -2.79 21.59 -20.46
N LEU A 135 -3.52 20.59 -20.96
CA LEU A 135 -4.81 20.80 -21.63
C LEU A 135 -5.85 21.38 -20.66
N GLY A 136 -5.84 20.92 -19.41
CA GLY A 136 -6.72 21.43 -18.35
C GLY A 136 -6.42 22.88 -17.97
N GLU A 137 -5.14 23.28 -18.00
CA GLU A 137 -4.70 24.64 -17.65
C GLU A 137 -4.87 25.63 -18.82
N SER A 138 -4.81 25.16 -20.07
CA SER A 138 -4.71 25.99 -21.28
C SER A 138 -6.04 26.38 -21.94
N SER A 139 -7.18 26.20 -21.28
CA SER A 139 -8.51 26.39 -21.89
C SER A 139 -8.70 25.59 -23.18
N GLN A 140 -8.21 24.33 -23.21
CA GLN A 140 -8.30 23.42 -24.35
C GLN A 140 -7.55 23.90 -25.61
N ASP A 141 -6.29 24.32 -25.47
CA ASP A 141 -5.47 24.74 -26.61
C ASP A 141 -5.36 23.63 -27.69
N GLN A 142 -5.71 23.97 -28.93
CA GLN A 142 -5.65 23.06 -30.07
C GLN A 142 -4.26 22.48 -30.33
N ARG A 143 -3.20 23.20 -29.97
CA ARG A 143 -1.81 22.73 -30.10
C ARG A 143 -1.54 21.56 -29.16
N ILE A 144 -2.09 21.60 -27.95
CA ILE A 144 -1.96 20.51 -26.98
C ILE A 144 -2.79 19.31 -27.43
N ILE A 145 -4.01 19.54 -27.94
CA ILE A 145 -4.83 18.50 -28.56
C ILE A 145 -4.07 17.79 -29.69
N PHE A 146 -3.42 18.56 -30.58
CA PHE A 146 -2.59 18.00 -31.64
C PHE A 146 -1.41 17.19 -31.09
N ALA A 147 -0.73 17.69 -30.06
CA ALA A 147 0.35 16.97 -29.39
C ALA A 147 -0.11 15.65 -28.76
N MET A 148 -1.31 15.62 -28.16
CA MET A 148 -1.92 14.41 -27.60
C MET A 148 -2.22 13.37 -28.69
N VAL A 149 -2.80 13.79 -29.82
CA VAL A 149 -3.01 12.91 -30.97
C VAL A 149 -1.68 12.41 -31.53
N ARG A 150 -0.68 13.28 -31.65
CA ARG A 150 0.65 12.90 -32.12
C ARG A 150 1.32 11.89 -31.18
N ASN A 151 1.10 12.01 -29.87
CA ASN A 151 1.61 11.03 -28.91
C ASN A 151 1.03 9.62 -29.17
N PHE A 152 -0.28 9.50 -29.41
CA PHE A 152 -0.88 8.22 -29.81
C PHE A 152 -0.22 7.67 -31.08
N GLN A 153 -0.04 8.50 -32.10
CA GLN A 153 0.62 8.09 -33.35
C GLN A 153 2.04 7.57 -33.12
N LEU A 154 2.84 8.23 -32.29
CA LEU A 154 4.20 7.80 -31.96
C LEU A 154 4.21 6.44 -31.23
N ARG A 155 3.23 6.18 -30.36
CA ARG A 155 3.12 4.88 -29.68
C ARG A 155 2.80 3.76 -30.66
N ILE A 156 1.93 4.03 -31.64
CA ILE A 156 1.65 3.08 -32.72
C ILE A 156 2.91 2.84 -33.56
N GLU A 157 3.65 3.88 -33.94
CA GLU A 157 4.89 3.75 -34.71
C GLU A 157 5.94 2.89 -33.96
N VAL A 158 6.07 3.03 -32.65
CA VAL A 158 6.94 2.16 -31.83
C VAL A 158 6.49 0.70 -31.90
N LEU A 159 5.19 0.43 -31.78
CA LEU A 159 4.64 -0.92 -31.84
C LEU A 159 4.82 -1.56 -33.22
N GLU A 160 4.53 -0.81 -34.29
CA GLU A 160 4.71 -1.27 -35.67
C GLU A 160 6.17 -1.61 -35.97
N ASN A 161 7.10 -0.74 -35.58
CA ASN A 161 8.53 -0.98 -35.77
C ASN A 161 9.01 -2.21 -35.00
N LEU A 162 8.53 -2.41 -33.77
CA LEU A 162 8.85 -3.60 -32.99
C LEU A 162 8.31 -4.87 -33.67
N LEU A 163 7.06 -4.83 -34.16
CA LEU A 163 6.46 -5.97 -34.86
C LEU A 163 7.28 -6.36 -36.11
N LEU A 164 7.72 -5.38 -36.91
CA LEU A 164 8.61 -5.63 -38.04
C LEU A 164 9.94 -6.26 -37.63
N GLN A 165 10.53 -5.82 -36.51
CA GLN A 165 11.78 -6.40 -36.00
C GLN A 165 11.59 -7.86 -35.54
N LEU A 166 10.48 -8.16 -34.86
CA LEU A 166 10.14 -9.50 -34.41
C LEU A 166 9.94 -10.45 -35.60
N GLU A 167 9.20 -10.02 -36.63
CA GLU A 167 9.01 -10.80 -37.86
C GLU A 167 10.34 -11.09 -38.58
N GLN A 168 11.22 -10.09 -38.66
CA GLN A 168 12.55 -10.26 -39.27
C GLN A 168 13.37 -11.31 -38.50
N GLN A 169 13.40 -11.23 -37.17
CA GLN A 169 14.11 -12.22 -36.34
C GLN A 169 13.57 -13.64 -36.55
N GLN A 170 12.25 -13.80 -36.65
CA GLN A 170 11.64 -15.10 -36.89
C GLN A 170 12.02 -15.68 -38.27
N LYS A 171 12.07 -14.83 -39.31
CA LYS A 171 12.51 -15.24 -40.67
C LYS A 171 13.96 -15.69 -40.70
N PHE A 172 14.88 -14.98 -40.01
CA PHE A 172 16.28 -15.39 -39.92
C PHE A 172 16.45 -16.76 -39.26
N LYS A 173 15.66 -17.06 -38.23
CA LYS A 173 15.67 -18.38 -37.57
C LYS A 173 15.27 -19.48 -38.56
N ASN A 174 14.19 -19.33 -39.30
CA ASN A 174 13.70 -20.36 -40.21
C ASN A 174 14.70 -20.65 -41.34
N ASN A 175 15.29 -19.63 -41.95
CA ASN A 175 16.26 -19.79 -43.03
C ASN A 175 17.56 -20.48 -42.55
N SER A 176 17.98 -20.26 -41.30
CA SER A 176 19.18 -20.89 -40.73
C SER A 176 19.01 -22.39 -40.51
N HIS A 177 17.78 -22.87 -40.29
CA HIS A 177 17.47 -24.28 -40.13
C HIS A 177 17.40 -25.03 -41.47
N GLU A 178 17.09 -24.35 -42.59
CA GLU A 178 17.07 -24.97 -43.92
C GLU A 178 18.47 -25.14 -44.53
N ILE A 179 19.45 -24.31 -44.16
CA ILE A 179 20.82 -24.37 -44.69
C ILE A 179 21.69 -25.41 -43.95
N SER A 180 21.23 -25.90 -42.79
CA SER A 180 21.98 -26.85 -41.95
C SER A 180 21.54 -28.32 -42.08
N ILE A 181 20.91 -28.70 -43.20
CA ILE A 181 20.51 -30.09 -43.51
C ILE A 181 21.37 -30.65 -44.65
#